data_AF-A0A8J8JB09-F1
#
_entry.id   AF-A0A8J8JB09-F1
#
_cell.length_a   1.000
_cell.length_b   1.000
_cell.length_c   1.000
_cell.angle_alpha   90.00
_cell.angle_beta   90.00
_cell.angle_gamma   90.00
#
_symmetry.space_group_name_H-M   'P 1'
#
loop_
_entity.id
_entity.type
_entity.pdbx_description
1 polymer ?
#
loop_
_entity_poly.entity_id
_entity_poly.type
_entity_poly.pdbx_seq_one_letter_code
_entity_poly.pdbx_strand_id
1 'polypeptide(L)'
;MSKAKNDTHKTDKISPDLDTPSDLPQAAVEKISASLNTLLADAFALYLKTKNFHWHVSGRNFRDYHLLLDEQSDAIFATTDQLRSEERR
;
A
#
# COMPACT_ATOMS: atom_id res chain seq x y z
N MET A 1 16.81 25.75 -38.17
CA MET A 1 17.26 24.36 -38.40
C MET A 1 17.18 23.60 -37.08
N SER A 2 16.36 22.54 -37.04
CA SER A 2 16.26 21.49 -36.00
C SER A 2 17.65 20.88 -35.70
N LYS A 3 18.00 20.19 -34.60
CA LYS A 3 17.39 19.23 -33.66
C LYS A 3 18.50 19.07 -32.56
N ALA A 4 18.35 18.62 -31.31
CA ALA A 4 17.70 17.42 -30.82
C ALA A 4 17.67 17.41 -29.27
N LYS A 5 16.54 16.95 -28.73
CA LYS A 5 16.36 16.44 -27.36
C LYS A 5 17.26 15.24 -27.10
N ASN A 6 17.60 14.99 -25.83
CA ASN A 6 17.68 13.64 -25.26
C ASN A 6 17.66 13.72 -23.73
N ASP A 7 16.46 13.82 -23.16
CA ASP A 7 16.23 13.52 -21.75
C ASP A 7 16.09 12.00 -21.62
N THR A 8 17.14 11.35 -21.10
CA THR A 8 17.17 9.91 -20.84
C THR A 8 16.28 9.58 -19.65
N HIS A 9 14.99 9.32 -19.91
CA HIS A 9 14.11 8.65 -18.97
C HIS A 9 14.49 7.17 -18.93
N LYS A 10 15.35 6.80 -17.98
CA LYS A 10 15.74 5.41 -17.73
C LYS A 10 14.56 4.73 -17.03
N THR A 11 13.71 4.06 -17.80
CA THR A 11 12.69 3.16 -17.25
C THR A 11 13.40 1.91 -16.76
N ASP A 12 13.45 1.75 -15.44
CA ASP A 12 13.89 0.51 -14.81
C ASP A 12 13.00 -0.63 -15.29
N LYS A 13 13.60 -1.56 -16.02
CA LYS A 13 12.91 -2.70 -16.59
C LYS A 13 12.47 -3.61 -15.45
N ILE A 14 11.16 -3.74 -15.29
CA ILE A 14 10.53 -4.79 -14.49
C ILE A 14 11.02 -6.14 -15.07
N SER A 15 11.50 -7.02 -14.20
CA SER A 15 12.07 -8.31 -14.62
C SER A 15 10.98 -9.16 -15.27
N PRO A 16 11.24 -9.81 -16.42
CA PRO A 16 10.25 -10.59 -17.19
C PRO A 16 9.75 -11.86 -16.48
N ASP A 17 10.25 -12.14 -15.28
CA ASP A 17 9.92 -13.31 -14.44
C ASP A 17 8.71 -13.06 -13.50
N LEU A 18 8.14 -11.85 -13.54
CA LEU A 18 6.98 -11.44 -12.74
C LEU A 18 5.72 -11.23 -13.59
N ASP A 19 5.74 -11.64 -14.86
CA ASP A 19 4.65 -11.42 -15.79
C ASP A 19 3.56 -12.48 -15.55
N THR A 20 2.73 -12.25 -14.53
CA THR A 20 1.52 -13.04 -14.29
C THR A 20 0.49 -12.67 -15.36
N PRO A 21 -0.09 -13.65 -16.09
CA PRO A 21 -1.04 -13.36 -17.16
C PRO A 21 -2.30 -12.70 -16.56
N SER A 22 -2.40 -11.39 -16.76
CA SER A 22 -3.57 -10.58 -16.44
C SER A 22 -4.36 -10.33 -17.72
N ASP A 23 -5.67 -10.50 -17.70
CA ASP A 23 -6.56 -10.21 -18.84
C ASP A 23 -6.74 -8.70 -19.10
N LEU A 24 -5.98 -7.84 -18.41
CA LEU A 24 -6.09 -6.38 -18.47
C LEU A 24 -5.01 -5.76 -19.37
N PRO A 25 -5.33 -4.67 -20.10
CA PRO A 25 -4.34 -3.94 -20.87
C PRO A 25 -3.32 -3.26 -19.94
N GLN A 26 -2.04 -3.22 -20.35
CA GLN A 26 -0.92 -2.70 -19.55
C GLN A 26 -1.17 -1.32 -18.93
N ALA A 27 -1.79 -0.39 -19.69
CA ALA A 27 -2.11 0.94 -19.19
C ALA A 27 -3.17 0.95 -18.07
N ALA A 28 -4.07 -0.05 -18.04
CA ALA A 28 -5.00 -0.24 -16.93
C ALA A 28 -4.29 -0.82 -15.70
N VAL A 29 -3.37 -1.77 -15.89
CA VAL A 29 -2.54 -2.34 -14.83
C VAL A 29 -1.74 -1.24 -14.13
N GLU A 30 -1.03 -0.40 -14.89
CA GLU A 30 -0.23 0.71 -14.33
C GLU A 30 -1.06 1.70 -13.51
N LYS A 31 -2.29 2.01 -13.97
CA LYS A 31 -3.19 2.90 -13.24
C LYS A 31 -3.72 2.27 -11.95
N ILE A 32 -3.99 0.96 -11.99
CA ILE A 32 -4.45 0.20 -10.83
C ILE A 32 -3.31 0.08 -9.80
N SER A 33 -2.11 -0.30 -10.21
CA SER A 33 -0.90 -0.34 -9.38
C SER A 33 -0.59 1.02 -8.73
N ALA A 34 -0.67 2.14 -9.47
CA ALA A 34 -0.49 3.47 -8.88
C ALA A 34 -1.52 3.77 -7.77
N SER A 35 -2.77 3.35 -7.98
CA SER A 35 -3.86 3.56 -7.02
C SER A 35 -3.74 2.64 -5.79
N LEU A 36 -3.33 1.38 -6.01
CA LEU A 36 -3.10 0.38 -4.96
C LEU A 36 -1.92 0.77 -4.06
N ASN A 37 -0.82 1.31 -4.61
CA ASN A 37 0.27 1.88 -3.80
C ASN A 37 -0.20 3.02 -2.88
N THR A 38 -1.12 3.88 -3.36
CA THR A 38 -1.70 4.94 -2.53
C THR A 38 -2.54 4.36 -1.40
N LEU A 39 -3.39 3.38 -1.72
CA LEU A 39 -4.19 2.67 -0.71
C LEU A 39 -3.33 1.93 0.32
N LEU A 40 -2.19 1.37 -0.10
CA LEU A 40 -1.23 0.72 0.78
C LEU A 40 -0.62 1.71 1.76
N ALA A 41 -0.24 2.90 1.28
CA ALA A 41 0.28 3.97 2.13
C ALA A 41 -0.77 4.45 3.16
N ASP A 42 -2.02 4.63 2.71
CA ASP A 42 -3.14 5.03 3.59
C ASP A 42 -3.45 3.96 4.63
N ALA A 43 -3.44 2.68 4.26
CA ALA A 43 -3.64 1.55 5.17
C ALA A 43 -2.53 1.50 6.24
N PHE A 44 -1.27 1.71 5.85
CA PHE A 44 -0.16 1.76 6.80
C PHE A 44 -0.22 2.98 7.73
N ALA A 45 -0.61 4.14 7.21
CA ALA A 45 -0.84 5.34 8.02
C ALA A 45 -1.96 5.12 9.04
N LEU A 46 -3.06 4.46 8.62
CA LEU A 46 -4.16 4.10 9.50
C LEU A 46 -3.72 3.14 10.60
N TYR A 47 -2.96 2.08 10.25
CA TYR A 47 -2.38 1.15 11.23
C TYR A 47 -1.57 1.89 12.31
N LEU A 48 -0.65 2.76 11.89
CA LEU A 48 0.21 3.49 12.81
C LEU A 48 -0.61 4.40 13.74
N LYS A 49 -1.67 5.03 13.21
CA LYS A 49 -2.55 5.89 13.98
C LYS A 49 -3.32 5.08 15.03
N THR A 50 -3.82 3.89 14.68
CA THR A 50 -4.51 3.00 15.60
C THR A 50 -3.58 2.53 16.73
N LYS A 51 -2.34 2.10 16.41
CA LYS A 51 -1.36 1.74 17.45
C LYS A 51 -0.95 2.95 18.30
N ASN A 52 -0.88 4.14 17.73
CA ASN A 52 -0.62 5.35 18.50
C ASN A 52 -1.70 5.60 19.55
N PHE A 53 -2.98 5.45 19.19
CA PHE A 53 -4.07 5.52 20.16
C PHE A 53 -4.02 4.38 21.17
N HIS A 54 -3.69 3.16 20.74
CA HIS A 54 -3.52 2.03 21.65
C HIS A 54 -2.49 2.34 22.73
N TRP A 55 -1.30 2.86 22.38
CA TRP A 55 -0.26 3.16 23.37
C TRP A 55 -0.57 4.34 24.30
N HIS A 56 -1.35 5.32 23.83
CA HIS A 56 -1.59 6.57 24.57
C HIS A 56 -2.99 6.68 25.18
N VAL A 57 -3.91 5.74 24.92
CA VAL A 57 -5.26 5.78 25.49
C VAL A 57 -5.18 5.61 27.01
N SER A 58 -5.93 6.45 27.72
CA SER A 58 -5.97 6.52 29.18
C SER A 58 -7.42 6.73 29.64
N GLY A 59 -7.78 6.25 30.82
CA GLY A 59 -9.09 6.52 31.42
C GLY A 59 -9.78 5.28 32.02
N ARG A 60 -11.04 5.45 32.44
CA ARG A 60 -11.82 4.41 33.16
C ARG A 60 -12.00 3.12 32.35
N ASN A 61 -12.04 3.24 31.02
CA ASN A 61 -12.22 2.12 30.09
C ASN A 61 -10.91 1.76 29.38
N PHE A 62 -9.76 2.03 30.01
CA PHE A 62 -8.42 1.81 29.43
C PHE A 62 -8.27 0.42 28.79
N ARG A 63 -8.65 -0.63 29.52
CA ARG A 63 -8.47 -2.02 29.08
C ARG A 63 -9.28 -2.33 27.84
N ASP A 64 -10.55 -1.91 27.81
CA ASP A 64 -11.45 -2.22 26.70
C ASP A 64 -11.00 -1.50 25.43
N TYR A 65 -10.59 -0.23 25.53
CA TYR A 65 -10.02 0.49 24.39
C TYR A 65 -8.65 -0.04 23.97
N HIS A 66 -7.79 -0.45 24.91
CA HIS A 66 -6.51 -1.08 24.56
C HIS A 66 -6.74 -2.31 23.70
N LEU A 67 -7.59 -3.24 24.14
CA LEU A 67 -7.83 -4.49 23.42
C LEU A 67 -8.54 -4.24 22.08
N LEU A 68 -9.53 -3.35 22.04
CA LEU A 68 -10.23 -3.00 20.80
C LEU A 68 -9.27 -2.42 19.76
N LEU A 69 -8.42 -1.48 20.16
CA LEU A 69 -7.48 -0.83 19.25
C LEU A 69 -6.38 -1.80 18.79
N ASP A 70 -5.98 -2.74 19.64
CA ASP A 70 -5.03 -3.79 19.28
C ASP A 70 -5.62 -4.72 18.21
N GLU A 71 -6.83 -5.23 18.44
CA GLU A 71 -7.57 -6.06 17.48
C GLU A 71 -7.76 -5.35 16.12
N GLN A 72 -8.16 -4.08 16.14
CA GLN A 72 -8.32 -3.28 14.93
C GLN A 72 -7.00 -3.11 14.18
N SER A 73 -5.90 -2.84 14.90
CA SER A 73 -4.60 -2.67 14.27
C SER A 73 -4.08 -3.96 13.62
N ASP A 74 -4.34 -5.11 14.23
CA ASP A 74 -3.94 -6.41 13.67
C ASP A 74 -4.76 -6.73 12.40
N ALA A 75 -6.06 -6.41 12.39
CA ALA A 75 -6.90 -6.55 11.20
C ALA A 75 -6.45 -5.64 10.04
N ILE A 76 -6.07 -4.39 10.33
CA ILE A 76 -5.53 -3.46 9.31
C ILE A 76 -4.18 -3.97 8.78
N PHE A 77 -3.32 -4.49 9.66
CA PHE A 77 -2.02 -5.02 9.26
C PHE A 77 -2.17 -6.25 8.35
N ALA A 78 -3.09 -7.17 8.67
CA ALA A 78 -3.39 -8.32 7.82
C ALA A 78 -3.89 -7.89 6.43
N THR A 79 -4.73 -6.85 6.36
CA THR A 79 -5.23 -6.30 5.09
C THR A 79 -4.11 -5.70 4.23
N THR A 80 -3.10 -5.12 4.87
CA THR A 80 -1.94 -4.51 4.19
C THR A 80 -1.11 -5.57 3.43
N ASP A 81 -0.93 -6.75 4.01
CA ASP A 81 -0.24 -7.86 3.34
C ASP A 81 -1.01 -8.35 2.11
N GLN A 82 -2.34 -8.44 2.22
CA GLN A 82 -3.20 -8.81 1.09
C GLN A 82 -3.12 -7.79 -0.05
N LEU A 83 -3.18 -6.48 0.25
CA LEU A 83 -3.03 -5.42 -0.77
C LEU A 83 -1.65 -5.46 -1.45
N ARG A 84 -0.57 -5.68 -0.69
CA ARG A 84 0.78 -5.81 -1.25
C ARG A 84 0.93 -7.04 -2.13
N SER A 85 0.26 -8.14 -1.77
CA SER A 85 0.26 -9.35 -2.60
C SER A 85 -0.49 -9.15 -3.92
N GLU A 86 -1.49 -8.27 -3.95
CA GLU A 86 -2.25 -7.90 -5.14
C GLU A 86 -1.46 -6.96 -6.06
N GLU A 87 -0.79 -5.94 -5.49
CA GLU A 87 0.09 -5.02 -6.25
C GLU A 87 1.18 -5.76 -7.04
N ARG A 88 1.68 -6.88 -6.49
CA ARG A 88 2.76 -7.67 -7.11
C ARG A 88 2.24 -8.58 -8.23
N ARG A 89 0.94 -8.89 -8.28
CA ARG A 89 0.36 -9.89 -9.17
C ARG A 89 -0.16 -9.23 -10.44
#